data_AF-A0A1H6EHQ5-F1
#
_entry.id   AF-A0A1H6EHQ5-F1
#
_cell.length_a   1.000
_cell.length_b   1.000
_cell.length_c   1.000
_cell.angle_alpha   90.00
_cell.angle_beta   90.00
_cell.angle_gamma   90.00
#
_symmetry.space_group_name_H-M   'P 1'
#
loop_
_entity.id
_entity.type
_entity.pdbx_description
1 polymer ?
#
loop_
_entity_poly.entity_id
_entity_poly.type
_entity_poly.pdbx_seq_one_letter_code
_entity_poly.pdbx_strand_id
1 'polypeptide(L)' 'MRFVLDLEYGADGVRGQVTRQGCDRPEPFHGWLDLLRVLEEPYIRGNPWDGP' A
#
# COMPACT_ATOMS: atom_id res chain seq x y z
N MET A 1 -4.92 7.20 10.18
CA MET A 1 -4.02 6.72 9.10
C MET A 1 -4.78 6.86 7.79
N ARG A 2 -4.26 7.61 6.80
CA ARG A 2 -4.95 7.88 5.54
C ARG A 2 -4.21 7.22 4.38
N PHE A 3 -4.98 6.59 3.51
CA PHE A 3 -4.51 6.00 2.26
C PHE A 3 -5.26 6.65 1.11
N VAL A 4 -4.57 6.86 0.00
CA VAL A 4 -5.17 7.20 -1.29
C VAL A 4 -5.05 5.95 -2.15
N LEU A 5 -6.17 5.50 -2.70
CA LEU A 5 -6.21 4.33 -3.57
C LEU A 5 -6.54 4.82 -4.98
N ASP A 6 -5.75 4.35 -5.93
CA ASP A 6 -6.07 4.39 -7.35
C ASP A 6 -6.34 2.95 -7.80
N LEU A 7 -7.58 2.68 -8.22
CA LEU A 7 -8.10 1.33 -8.45
C LEU A 7 -8.80 1.25 -9.80
N GLU A 8 -8.49 0.19 -10.52
CA GLU A 8 -9.16 -0.23 -11.74
C GLU A 8 -9.78 -1.61 -11.54
N TYR A 9 -11.01 -1.79 -12.04
CA TYR A 9 -11.67 -3.09 -12.12
C TYR A 9 -11.72 -3.56 -13.57
N GLY A 10 -11.13 -4.72 -13.84
CA GLY A 10 -11.07 -5.31 -15.18
C GLY A 10 -11.39 -6.79 -15.20
N ALA A 11 -11.16 -7.43 -16.36
CA ALA A 11 -11.42 -8.86 -16.57
C ALA A 11 -10.61 -9.77 -15.62
N ASP A 12 -9.42 -9.32 -15.22
CA ASP A 12 -8.53 -10.04 -14.30
C ASP A 12 -8.78 -9.69 -12.82
N GLY A 13 -9.88 -8.98 -12.54
CA GLY A 13 -10.26 -8.53 -11.22
C GLY A 13 -9.78 -7.12 -10.89
N VAL A 14 -9.56 -6.88 -9.59
CA VAL A 14 -9.14 -5.57 -9.07
C VAL A 14 -7.62 -5.44 -9.11
N ARG A 15 -7.14 -4.30 -9.56
CA ARG A 15 -5.72 -3.93 -9.50
C ARG A 15 -5.58 -2.44 -9.26
N GLY A 16 -4.40 -2.02 -8.83
CA GLY A 16 -4.15 -0.60 -8.63
C GLY A 16 -2.89 -0.32 -7.84
N GLN A 17 -2.87 0.86 -7.24
CA GLN A 17 -1.79 1.32 -6.38
C GLN A 17 -2.35 2.02 -5.14
N VAL A 18 -1.65 1.84 -4.02
CA VAL A 18 -1.94 2.52 -2.75
C VAL A 18 -0.84 3.53 -2.47
N THR A 19 -1.23 4.76 -2.15
CA THR A 19 -0.31 5.77 -1.62
C THR A 19 -0.67 6.04 -0.17
N ARG A 20 0.24 5.68 0.74
CA ARG A 20 0.10 5.96 2.17
C ARG A 20 0.52 7.41 2.45
N GLN A 21 -0.27 8.14 3.23
CA GLN A 21 0.06 9.53 3.59
C GLN A 21 1.43 9.60 4.27
N GLY A 22 2.34 10.43 3.74
CA GLY A 22 3.73 10.53 4.21
C GLY A 22 4.72 9.63 3.46
N CYS A 23 4.26 8.89 2.44
CA CYS A 23 5.09 8.16 1.48
C CYS A 23 4.93 8.78 0.11
N ASP A 24 6.04 9.06 -0.57
CA ASP A 24 6.01 9.55 -1.96
C ASP A 24 6.00 8.40 -2.98
N ARG A 25 6.09 7.15 -2.49
CA ARG A 25 6.13 5.96 -3.34
C ARG A 25 4.78 5.22 -3.29
N PRO A 26 4.08 5.07 -4.43
CA PRO A 26 2.92 4.21 -4.52
C PRO A 26 3.32 2.72 -4.51
N GLU A 27 2.50 1.91 -3.87
CA GLU A 27 2.66 0.46 -3.75
C GLU A 27 1.60 -0.26 -4.61
N PRO A 28 2.00 -1.03 -5.63
CA PRO A 28 1.05 -1.72 -6.49
C PRO A 28 0.40 -2.91 -5.78
N PHE A 29 -0.82 -3.26 -6.16
CA PHE A 29 -1.51 -4.45 -5.68
C PHE A 29 -2.31 -5.14 -6.79
N HIS A 30 -2.44 -6.46 -6.67
CA HIS A 30 -3.22 -7.31 -7.56
C HIS A 30 -4.24 -8.15 -6.78
N GLY A 31 -5.49 -7.71 -6.78
CA GLY A 31 -6.61 -8.34 -6.11
C GLY A 31 -6.83 -7.83 -4.68
N TRP A 32 -7.99 -8.18 -4.13
CA TRP A 32 -8.42 -7.70 -2.82
C TRP A 32 -7.53 -8.15 -1.66
N LEU A 33 -7.00 -9.38 -1.73
CA LEU A 33 -6.13 -9.92 -0.68
C LEU A 33 -4.79 -9.19 -0.62
N ASP A 34 -4.25 -8.83 -1.79
CA ASP A 34 -3.00 -8.09 -1.89
C ASP A 34 -3.17 -6.66 -1.38
N LEU A 35 -4.32 -6.03 -1.70
CA LEU A 35 -4.70 -4.74 -1.13
C LEU A 35 -4.76 -4.79 0.40
N LEU A 36 -5.43 -5.79 0.97
CA LEU A 36 -5.54 -5.92 2.43
C LEU A 36 -4.17 -6.08 3.09
N ARG A 37 -3.26 -6.85 2.49
CA ARG A 37 -1.88 -6.97 2.98
C ARG A 37 -1.16 -5.63 3.02
N VAL A 38 -1.22 -4.83 1.95
CA VAL A 38 -0.61 -3.49 1.89
C VAL A 38 -1.20 -2.54 2.94
N LEU A 39 -2.51 -2.65 3.20
CA LEU A 39 -3.18 -1.82 4.21
C LEU A 39 -2.82 -2.23 5.65
N GLU A 40 -2.67 -3.53 5.90
CA GLU A 40 -2.32 -4.11 7.20
C GLU A 40 -0.83 -3.99 7.52
N GLU A 41 0.04 -3.88 6.52
CA GLU A 41 1.47 -3.85 6.72
C GLU A 41 1.87 -2.62 7.56
N PRO A 42 2.47 -2.82 8.76
CA PRO A 42 2.90 -1.70 9.58
C PRO A 42 3.88 -0.87 8.77
N TYR A 43 3.68 0.45 8.75
CA TYR A 43 4.60 1.36 8.08
C TYR A 43 5.95 1.34 8.81
N ILE A 44 6.82 0.38 8.49
CA ILE A 44 8.22 0.43 8.87
C ILE A 44 8.87 1.41 7.90
N ARG A 45 8.55 2.70 8.07
CA ARG A 45 9.49 3.76 7.70
C ARG A 45 10.71 3.41 8.52
N GLY A 46 11.79 2.97 7.86
CA GLY A 46 13.04 2.54 8.50
C GLY A 46 13.24 3.34 9.77
N ASN A 47 13.08 2.65 10.90
CA ASN A 47 12.97 3.28 12.19
C ASN A 47 14.29 4.06 12.38
N PRO A 48 14.29 5.40 12.49
CA PRO A 48 15.53 6.10 12.82
C PRO A 48 16.02 5.74 14.24
N TRP A 49 15.20 5.00 14.99
CA TRP A 49 15.53 4.39 16.28
C TRP A 49 15.91 2.90 16.18
N ASP A 50 16.01 2.32 14.98
CA ASP A 50 16.82 1.11 14.77
C ASP A 50 18.28 1.52 14.81
N GLY A 51 18.83 1.58 16.02
CA GLY A 51 20.27 1.58 16.22
C GLY A 51 20.61 1.08 17.62
N PRO A 52 21.83 0.57 17.84
CA PRO A 52 22.74 -0.08 16.89
C PRO A 52 22.41 -1.56 16.63
#